data_AF-A0A2V5SHF7-F1
#
_entry.id   AF-A0A2V5SHF7-F1
#
_cell.length_a   1.000
_cell.length_b   1.000
_cell.length_c   1.000
_cell.angle_alpha   90.00
_cell.angle_beta   90.00
_cell.angle_gamma   90.00
#
_symmetry.space_group_name_H-M   'P 1'
#
loop_
_entity.id
_entity.type
_entity.pdbx_description
1 polymer ?
#
loop_
_entity_poly.entity_id
_entity_poly.type
_entity_poly.pdbx_seq_one_letter_code
_entity_poly.pdbx_strand_id
1 'polypeptide(L)' 'HISRCDVAIEQPNHAHKKGNTFRVRIDVTVPPGHELVAEEKQVDNGTHEPLAKVVHDAFKTMERQLRHLVEKQRRE' A
#
# COMPACT_ATOMS: atom_id res chain seq x y z
N HIS A 1 1.29 18.35 -2.09
CA HIS A 1 -0.17 18.32 -1.95
C HIS A 1 -0.66 16.96 -2.42
N ILE A 2 -1.61 16.34 -1.73
CA ILE A 2 -2.25 15.08 -2.16
C ILE A 2 -3.72 15.43 -2.42
N SER A 3 -4.22 15.13 -3.61
CA SER A 3 -5.62 15.40 -3.98
C SER A 3 -6.54 14.22 -3.70
N ARG A 4 -6.00 13.01 -3.62
CA ARG A 4 -6.78 11.78 -3.35
C ARG A 4 -5.90 10.71 -2.70
N CYS A 5 -6.48 9.94 -1.77
CA CYS A 5 -5.84 8.78 -1.13
C CYS A 5 -6.95 7.76 -0.82
N ASP A 6 -7.03 6.70 -1.61
CA ASP A 6 -7.95 5.59 -1.38
C ASP A 6 -7.19 4.38 -0.84
N VAL A 7 -7.78 3.71 0.14
CA VAL A 7 -7.19 2.51 0.75
C VAL A 7 -8.21 1.38 0.66
N ALA A 8 -7.80 0.28 0.00
CA ALA A 8 -8.55 -0.96 -0.05
C ALA A 8 -7.86 -2.01 0.82
N ILE A 9 -8.61 -2.62 1.73
CA ILE A 9 -8.18 -3.77 2.52
C ILE A 9 -9.02 -4.95 2.09
N GLU A 10 -8.38 -5.95 1.51
CA GLU A 10 -9.00 -7.13 0.94
C GLU A 10 -8.59 -8.37 1.73
N GLN A 11 -9.54 -9.30 1.86
CA GLN A 11 -9.29 -10.64 2.37
C GLN A 11 -9.88 -11.65 1.37
N PRO A 12 -9.10 -12.04 0.34
CA PRO A 12 -9.63 -12.77 -0.82
C PRO A 12 -10.25 -14.13 -0.46
N ASN A 13 -9.73 -14.81 0.57
CA ASN A 13 -10.14 -16.16 0.97
C ASN A 13 -10.73 -16.19 2.40
N HIS A 14 -11.74 -15.36 2.68
CA HIS A 14 -12.37 -15.30 4.02
C HIS A 14 -12.95 -16.65 4.50
N ALA A 15 -13.30 -17.55 3.59
CA ALA A 15 -13.88 -18.87 3.94
C ALA A 15 -12.86 -19.88 4.51
N HIS A 16 -11.58 -19.74 4.19
CA HIS A 16 -10.54 -20.66 4.66
C HIS A 16 -9.64 -19.99 5.69
N LYS A 17 -9.70 -20.44 6.94
CA LYS A 17 -8.82 -19.91 8.02
C LYS A 17 -7.32 -20.14 7.78
N LYS A 18 -6.95 -21.09 6.91
CA LYS A 18 -5.56 -21.43 6.59
C LYS A 18 -5.18 -20.75 5.28
N GLY A 19 -4.15 -19.89 5.30
CA GLY A 19 -3.73 -19.09 4.14
C GLY A 19 -4.57 -17.83 3.91
N ASN A 20 -5.24 -17.32 4.96
CA ASN A 20 -6.12 -16.15 4.86
C ASN A 20 -5.28 -14.86 4.85
N THR A 21 -4.70 -14.54 3.70
CA THR A 21 -3.80 -13.40 3.54
C THR A 21 -4.57 -12.11 3.33
N PHE A 22 -4.22 -11.08 4.11
CA PHE A 22 -4.67 -9.73 3.83
C PHE A 22 -3.91 -9.14 2.65
N ARG A 23 -4.59 -8.32 1.86
CA ARG A 23 -4.00 -7.47 0.83
C ARG A 23 -4.41 -6.04 1.11
N VAL A 24 -3.44 -5.12 1.07
CA VAL A 24 -3.67 -3.69 1.23
C VAL A 24 -3.21 -3.01 -0.04
N ARG A 25 -4.09 -2.22 -0.64
CA ARG A 25 -3.80 -1.38 -1.80
C ARG A 25 -4.06 0.08 -1.43
N ILE A 26 -3.11 0.95 -1.75
CA ILE A 26 -3.19 2.39 -1.54
C ILE A 26 -3.02 3.07 -2.90
N ASP A 27 -4.02 3.81 -3.34
CA ASP A 27 -4.00 4.62 -4.55
C ASP A 27 -3.94 6.11 -4.15
N VAL A 28 -2.93 6.83 -4.61
CA VAL A 28 -2.69 8.25 -4.27
C VAL A 28 -2.57 9.10 -5.52
N THR A 29 -3.28 10.23 -5.54
CA THR A 29 -3.16 11.23 -6.62
C THR A 29 -2.45 12.48 -6.10
N VAL A 30 -1.44 12.92 -6.82
CA VAL A 30 -0.61 14.10 -6.52
C VAL A 30 -0.63 15.05 -7.72
N PRO A 31 -1.09 16.32 -7.57
CA PRO A 31 -1.00 17.30 -8.65
C PRO A 31 0.44 17.52 -9.14
N PRO A 32 0.65 17.83 -10.43
CA PRO A 32 -0.35 18.16 -11.46
C PRO A 32 -0.98 16.95 -12.18
N GLY A 33 -0.77 15.70 -11.75
CA GLY A 33 -1.36 14.53 -12.41
C GLY A 33 -0.63 13.22 -12.18
N HIS A 34 0.12 13.09 -11.09
CA HIS A 34 0.83 11.86 -10.75
C HIS A 34 -0.10 10.92 -10.00
N GLU A 35 -0.11 9.66 -10.42
CA GLU A 35 -0.79 8.58 -9.74
C GLU A 35 0.25 7.61 -9.18
N LEU A 36 0.13 7.31 -7.89
CA LEU A 36 0.99 6.39 -7.17
C LEU A 36 0.14 5.24 -6.63
N VAL A 37 0.67 4.03 -6.71
CA VAL A 37 0.01 2.82 -6.24
C VAL A 37 0.99 2.02 -5.41
N ALA A 38 0.62 1.73 -4.16
CA ALA A 38 1.32 0.80 -3.30
C ALA A 38 0.41 -0.41 -3.02
N GLU A 39 0.95 -1.61 -3.18
CA GLU A 39 0.24 -2.85 -2.92
C GLU A 39 1.11 -3.76 -2.07
N GLU A 40 0.60 -4.17 -0.91
CA GLU A 40 1.26 -5.12 -0.02
C GLU A 40 0.33 -6.28 0.29
N LYS A 41 0.93 -7.47 0.46
CA LYS A 41 0.23 -8.71 0.78
C LYS A 41 0.89 -9.35 1.97
N GLN A 42 0.05 -9.91 2.85
CA GLN A 42 0.52 -10.76 3.93
C GLN A 42 1.27 -11.95 3.35
N VAL A 43 2.51 -12.16 3.78
CA VAL A 43 3.31 -13.31 3.37
C VAL A 43 2.99 -14.48 4.30
N ASP A 44 2.56 -15.61 3.74
CA ASP A 44 2.36 -16.85 4.49
C ASP A 44 3.70 -17.59 4.64
N ASN A 45 4.47 -17.19 5.65
CA ASN A 45 5.77 -17.80 6.01
C ASN A 45 5.64 -18.74 7.22
N GLY A 46 4.43 -19.25 7.50
CA GLY A 46 4.13 -20.03 8.69
C GLY A 46 3.85 -19.17 9.94
N THR A 47 4.11 -17.87 9.87
CA THR A 47 3.66 -16.87 10.85
C THR A 47 2.57 -16.01 10.20
N HIS A 48 1.35 -16.05 10.72
CA HIS A 48 0.32 -15.11 10.30
C HIS A 48 0.74 -13.69 10.69
N GLU A 49 1.23 -12.90 9.73
CA GLU A 49 1.54 -11.50 9.97
C GLU A 49 0.26 -10.71 10.31
N PRO A 50 0.22 -9.91 11.38
CA PRO A 50 -0.97 -9.13 11.72
C PRO A 50 -1.36 -8.18 10.59
N LEU A 51 -2.66 -7.96 10.36
CA LEU A 51 -3.17 -6.96 9.40
C LEU A 51 -2.46 -5.59 9.54
N ALA A 52 -2.22 -5.17 10.79
CA ALA A 52 -1.52 -3.93 11.09
C ALA A 52 -0.13 -3.85 10.45
N LYS A 53 0.59 -4.97 10.34
CA LYS A 53 1.90 -5.02 9.67
C LYS A 53 1.76 -4.77 8.17
N VAL A 54 0.83 -5.46 7.51
CA VAL A 54 0.59 -5.30 6.06
C VAL A 54 0.16 -3.87 5.72
N VAL A 55 -0.71 -3.27 6.56
CA VAL A 55 -1.09 -1.87 6.44
C VAL A 55 0.12 -0.95 6.60
N HIS A 56 0.92 -1.16 7.65
CA HIS A 56 2.13 -0.37 7.89
C HIS A 56 3.10 -0.44 6.70
N ASP A 57 3.35 -1.64 6.18
CA ASP A 57 4.25 -1.84 5.06
C ASP A 57 3.73 -1.16 3.79
N ALA A 58 2.41 -1.16 3.56
CA ALA A 58 1.81 -0.46 2.41
C ALA A 58 2.01 1.04 2.49
N PHE A 59 1.80 1.65 3.67
CA PHE A 59 2.05 3.07 3.88
C PHE A 59 3.54 3.41 3.78
N LYS A 60 4.43 2.54 4.28
CA LYS A 60 5.88 2.71 4.14
C LYS A 60 6.33 2.66 2.68
N THR A 61 5.75 1.78 1.89
CA THR A 61 5.98 1.71 0.44
C THR A 61 5.50 2.97 -0.26
N MET A 62 4.29 3.45 0.07
CA MET A 62 3.75 4.71 -0.48
C MET A 62 4.60 5.93 -0.09
N GLU A 63 5.08 6.00 1.16
CA GLU A 63 5.95 7.09 1.62
C GLU A 63 7.23 7.18 0.78
N ARG A 64 7.85 6.03 0.46
CA ARG A 64 9.05 5.98 -0.40
C ARG A 64 8.74 6.48 -1.81
N GLN A 65 7.62 6.05 -2.40
CA GLN A 65 7.19 6.51 -3.73
C GLN A 65 6.95 8.02 -3.76
N LEU A 66 6.25 8.55 -2.76
CA LEU A 66 6.01 10.00 -2.62
C LEU A 66 7.30 10.80 -2.48
N ARG A 67 8.25 10.32 -1.67
CA ARG A 67 9.55 10.97 -1.51
C ARG A 67 10.30 11.04 -2.83
N HIS A 68 10.34 9.93 -3.57
CA HIS A 68 10.98 9.87 -4.88
C HIS A 68 10.32 10.82 -5.89
N LEU A 69 8.99 10.89 -5.90
CA LEU A 69 8.25 11.82 -6.75
C LEU A 69 8.59 13.29 -6.42
N VAL A 70 8.59 13.66 -5.14
CA VAL A 70 8.92 15.03 -4.71
C VAL A 70 10.37 15.38 -5.04
N GLU A 71 11.31 14.44 -4.88
CA GLU A 71 12.70 14.65 -5.27
C GLU A 71 12.85 14.88 -6.77
N LYS A 72 12.09 14.15 -7.60
CA LYS A 72 12.07 14.35 -9.04
C LYS A 72 11.51 15.72 -9.43
N GLN A 73 10.36 16.11 -8.86
CA GLN A 73 9.72 17.41 -9.12
C GLN A 73 10.58 18.62 -8.72
N ARG A 74 11.52 18.45 -7.77
CA ARG A 74 12.44 19.53 -7.36
C ARG A 74 13.65 19.69 -8.28
N ARG A 75 13.97 18.66 -9.06
CA ARG A 75 15.11 18.67 -10.01
C ARG A 75 14.69 19.14 -11.41
N GLU A 76 13.38 19.15 -11.65
CA GLU A 76 12.72 19.75 -12.82
C GLU A 76 12.43 21.23 -12.56
#